data_AF-A0A1F6CR72-F1
#
_entry.id   AF-A0A1F6CR72-F1
#
_cell.length_a   1.000
_cell.length_b   1.000
_cell.length_c   1.000
_cell.angle_alpha   90.00
_cell.angle_beta   90.00
_cell.angle_gamma   90.00
#
_symmetry.space_group_name_H-M   'P 1'
#
loop_
_entity.id
_entity.type
_entity.pdbx_description
1 polymer ?
#
loop_
_entity_poly.entity_id
_entity_poly.type
_entity_poly.pdbx_seq_one_letter_code
_entity_poly.pdbx_strand_id
1 'polypeptide(L)'
;MILSKWDCSEEETQFVKDYLAQVEYTDYDRLFQLCDALALPSGFCLIEKRLVDAALRHGINEHVVPKWRATIDIQQAFEKAIGRSIYSVLPGVMENTFGLELKT
;
A
#
# COMPACT_ATOMS: atom_id res chain seq x y z
N MET A 1 1.33 -11.81 5.14
CA MET A 1 -0.14 -11.73 5.31
C MET A 1 -0.77 -12.37 4.09
N ILE A 2 -1.34 -13.57 4.23
CA ILE A 2 -1.70 -14.45 3.10
C ILE A 2 -3.20 -14.31 2.80
N LEU A 3 -3.52 -14.00 1.54
CA LEU A 3 -4.81 -13.47 1.06
C LEU A 3 -5.61 -14.48 0.23
N SER A 4 -5.48 -15.78 0.49
CA SER A 4 -6.25 -16.85 -0.18
C SER A 4 -6.33 -18.12 0.67
N LYS A 5 -7.39 -18.91 0.46
CA LYS A 5 -7.59 -20.20 1.13
C LYS A 5 -6.39 -21.10 0.85
N TRP A 6 -5.68 -21.50 1.89
CA TRP A 6 -4.41 -22.18 1.75
C TRP A 6 -4.64 -23.69 1.69
N ASP A 7 -4.35 -24.29 0.53
CA ASP A 7 -4.35 -25.75 0.33
C ASP A 7 -3.02 -26.38 0.81
N CYS A 8 -2.46 -25.86 1.91
CA CYS A 8 -1.18 -26.29 2.48
C CYS A 8 -1.39 -27.14 3.73
N SER A 9 -0.46 -28.04 4.01
CA SER A 9 -0.49 -28.81 5.25
C SER A 9 -0.26 -27.90 6.47
N GLU A 10 -0.66 -28.37 7.66
CA GLU A 10 -0.49 -27.63 8.91
C GLU A 10 1.00 -27.36 9.21
N GLU A 11 1.87 -28.27 8.77
CA GLU A 11 3.33 -28.19 8.87
C GLU A 11 3.90 -27.09 7.96
N GLU A 12 3.45 -27.02 6.70
CA GLU A 12 3.81 -25.94 5.76
C GLU A 12 3.35 -24.58 6.27
N THR A 13 2.15 -24.55 6.87
CA THR A 13 1.59 -23.34 7.46
C THR A 13 2.44 -22.81 8.61
N GLN A 14 2.88 -23.71 9.49
CA GLN A 14 3.71 -23.36 10.63
C GLN A 14 5.11 -22.91 10.18
N PHE A 15 5.72 -23.61 9.23
CA PHE A 15 7.02 -23.25 8.66
C PHE A 15 7.03 -21.82 8.12
N VAL A 16 6.04 -21.46 7.31
CA VAL A 16 5.97 -20.11 6.72
C VAL A 16 5.68 -19.04 7.77
N LYS A 17 4.85 -19.32 8.78
CA LYS A 17 4.64 -18.37 9.89
C LYS A 17 5.94 -18.09 10.63
N ASP A 18 6.69 -19.14 10.96
CA ASP A 18 7.95 -19.01 11.70
C ASP A 18 9.04 -18.35 10.85
N TYR A 19 9.07 -18.63 9.55
CA TYR A 19 9.97 -17.99 8.61
C TYR A 19 9.65 -16.48 8.47
N LEU A 20 8.39 -16.13 8.27
CA LEU A 20 7.95 -14.73 8.15
C LEU A 20 8.14 -13.94 9.45
N ALA A 21 8.05 -14.60 10.62
CA ALA A 21 8.30 -13.96 11.90
C ALA A 21 9.76 -13.54 12.11
N GLN A 22 10.70 -14.16 11.39
CA GLN A 22 12.12 -13.84 11.44
C GLN A 22 12.52 -12.75 10.43
N VAL A 23 11.62 -12.37 9.52
CA VAL A 23 11.90 -11.33 8.52
C VAL A 23 11.61 -9.96 9.12
N GLU A 24 12.67 -9.17 9.32
CA GLU A 24 12.55 -7.77 9.69
C GLU A 24 12.32 -6.92 8.43
N TYR A 25 11.16 -6.26 8.35
CA TYR A 25 10.86 -5.35 7.25
C TYR A 25 11.70 -4.09 7.37
N THR A 26 12.56 -3.86 6.39
CA THR A 26 13.40 -2.66 6.31
C THR A 26 12.59 -1.45 5.84
N ASP A 27 13.15 -0.25 5.97
CA ASP A 27 12.52 0.96 5.44
C ASP A 27 12.40 0.93 3.91
N TYR A 28 13.27 0.21 3.20
CA TYR A 28 13.12 -0.01 1.76
C TYR A 28 11.89 -0.88 1.44
N ASP A 29 11.62 -1.91 2.23
CA ASP A 29 10.43 -2.75 2.04
C ASP A 29 9.15 -1.94 2.28
N ARG A 30 9.17 -1.07 3.30
CA ARG A 30 8.07 -0.14 3.58
C ARG A 30 7.90 0.88 2.45
N LEU A 31 8.99 1.36 1.86
CA LEU A 31 8.93 2.24 0.69
C LEU A 31 8.28 1.54 -0.50
N PHE A 32 8.64 0.28 -0.77
CA PHE A 32 7.98 -0.50 -1.82
C PHE A 32 6.48 -0.67 -1.59
N GLN A 33 6.07 -0.95 -0.35
CA GLN A 33 4.65 -1.02 0.01
C GLN A 33 3.92 0.31 -0.20
N LEU A 34 4.57 1.43 0.15
CA LEU A 34 4.04 2.76 -0.07
C LEU A 34 3.90 3.06 -1.57
N CYS A 35 4.89 2.70 -2.38
CA CYS A 35 4.84 2.87 -3.83
C CYS A 35 3.68 2.10 -4.48
N ASP A 36 3.42 0.85 -4.06
CA ASP A 36 2.27 0.06 -4.56
C ASP A 36 0.92 0.73 -4.21
N ALA A 37 0.86 1.38 -3.04
CA ALA A 37 -0.31 2.12 -2.60
C ALA A 37 -0.49 3.49 -3.29
N LEU A 38 0.56 4.04 -3.91
CA LEU A 38 0.53 5.34 -4.59
C LEU A 38 0.41 5.23 -6.11
N ALA A 39 0.73 4.08 -6.70
CA ALA A 39 0.79 3.91 -8.15
C ALA A 39 -0.52 3.37 -8.73
N LEU A 40 -1.03 4.06 -9.76
CA LEU A 40 -2.03 3.56 -10.71
C LEU A 40 -1.39 3.46 -12.11
N PRO A 41 -2.02 2.75 -13.07
CA PRO A 41 -1.56 2.70 -14.46
C PRO A 41 -1.39 4.09 -15.10
N SER A 42 -2.15 5.09 -14.64
CA SER A 42 -2.09 6.48 -15.09
C SER A 42 -1.04 7.34 -14.37
N GLY A 43 -0.31 6.77 -13.40
CA GLY A 43 0.69 7.48 -12.59
C GLY A 43 0.32 7.53 -11.10
N PHE A 44 0.93 8.46 -10.36
CA PHE A 44 0.73 8.58 -8.92
C PHE A 44 -0.67 9.10 -8.57
N CYS A 45 -1.23 8.63 -7.45
CA CYS A 45 -2.54 9.02 -6.95
C CYS A 45 -2.56 9.08 -5.41
N LEU A 46 -3.66 9.60 -4.85
CA LEU A 46 -3.92 9.50 -3.43
C LEU A 46 -4.07 8.05 -2.98
N ILE A 47 -3.46 7.70 -1.84
CA ILE A 47 -3.54 6.36 -1.25
C ILE A 47 -5.01 5.95 -1.05
N GLU A 48 -5.85 6.86 -0.57
CA GLU A 48 -7.28 6.61 -0.36
C GLU A 48 -7.99 6.19 -1.65
N LYS A 49 -7.64 6.81 -2.79
CA LYS A 49 -8.18 6.46 -4.11
C LYS A 49 -7.77 5.04 -4.50
N ARG A 50 -6.49 4.68 -4.30
CA ARG A 50 -5.97 3.34 -4.58
C ARG A 50 -6.60 2.27 -3.68
N LEU A 51 -6.77 2.57 -2.40
CA LEU A 51 -7.37 1.68 -1.42
C LEU A 51 -8.84 1.37 -1.77
N VAL A 52 -9.62 2.41 -2.09
CA VAL A 52 -11.03 2.24 -2.51
C VAL A 52 -11.13 1.47 -3.82
N ASP A 53 -10.30 1.79 -4.82
CA ASP A 53 -10.28 1.06 -6.10
C ASP A 53 -9.97 -0.43 -5.92
N ALA A 54 -9.02 -0.77 -5.03
CA ALA A 54 -8.72 -2.17 -4.70
C ALA A 54 -9.90 -2.88 -4.01
N ALA A 55 -10.58 -2.20 -3.09
CA ALA A 55 -11.77 -2.73 -2.43
C ALA A 55 -12.96 -2.91 -3.39
N LEU A 56 -13.13 -2.02 -4.36
CA LEU A 56 -14.18 -2.16 -5.38
C LEU A 56 -13.92 -3.37 -6.29
N ARG A 57 -12.65 -3.66 -6.62
CA ARG A 57 -12.29 -4.79 -7.49
C ARG A 57 -12.29 -6.14 -6.80
N HIS A 58 -11.88 -6.18 -5.53
CA HIS A 58 -11.65 -7.44 -4.81
C HIS A 58 -12.62 -7.69 -3.65
N GLY A 59 -13.52 -6.74 -3.39
CA GLY A 59 -14.40 -6.76 -2.23
C GLY A 59 -13.68 -6.33 -0.94
N ILE A 60 -14.47 -6.19 0.12
CA ILE A 60 -13.99 -5.85 1.46
C ILE A 60 -14.07 -7.10 2.34
N ASN A 61 -13.01 -7.37 3.10
CA ASN A 61 -12.98 -8.41 4.12
C ASN A 61 -12.47 -7.84 5.46
N GLU A 62 -12.49 -8.66 6.51
CA GLU A 62 -12.08 -8.27 7.87
C GLU A 62 -10.64 -7.76 7.96
N HIS A 63 -9.80 -8.10 6.98
CA HIS A 63 -8.39 -7.71 6.94
C HIS A 63 -8.12 -6.43 6.15
N VAL A 64 -9.11 -5.91 5.42
CA VAL A 64 -8.94 -4.70 4.59
C VAL A 64 -8.66 -3.48 5.47
N VAL A 65 -9.42 -3.28 6.54
CA VAL A 65 -9.23 -2.12 7.44
C VAL A 65 -7.87 -2.15 8.14
N PRO A 66 -7.42 -3.28 8.74
CA PRO A 66 -6.04 -3.39 9.25
C PRO A 66 -4.97 -3.10 8.21
N LYS A 67 -5.14 -3.62 6.97
CA LYS A 67 -4.19 -3.37 5.88
C LYS A 67 -4.12 -1.89 5.53
N TRP A 68 -5.27 -1.21 5.43
CA TRP A 68 -5.34 0.21 5.13
C TRP A 68 -4.66 1.04 6.20
N ARG A 69 -4.88 0.69 7.48
CA ARG A 69 -4.20 1.36 8.60
C ARG A 69 -2.69 1.23 8.48
N ALA A 70 -2.17 0.03 8.26
CA ALA A 70 -0.74 -0.20 8.10
C ALA A 70 -0.14 0.60 6.93
N THR A 71 -0.85 0.68 5.78
CA THR A 71 -0.41 1.49 4.63
C THR A 71 -0.36 2.99 4.97
N ILE A 72 -1.36 3.52 5.69
CA ILE A 72 -1.39 4.92 6.11
C ILE A 72 -0.30 5.20 7.15
N ASP A 73 -0.04 4.27 8.07
CA ASP A 73 1.01 4.41 9.08
C ASP A 73 2.40 4.48 8.42
N ILE A 74 2.63 3.66 7.38
CA ILE A 74 3.85 3.74 6.56
C ILE A 74 3.95 5.11 5.90
N GLN A 75 2.88 5.60 5.27
CA GLN A 75 2.87 6.94 4.66
C GLN A 75 3.27 8.01 5.68
N GLN A 76 2.64 8.02 6.87
CA GLN A 76 2.92 9.01 7.91
C GLN A 76 4.36 8.93 8.42
N ALA A 77 4.92 7.71 8.54
CA ALA A 77 6.32 7.53 8.91
C ALA A 77 7.26 8.19 7.88
N PHE A 78 6.98 8.00 6.59
CA PHE A 78 7.73 8.67 5.53
C PHE A 78 7.53 10.19 5.57
N GLU A 79 6.30 10.69 5.61
CA GLU A 79 6.01 12.14 5.67
C GLU A 79 6.70 12.84 6.84
N LYS A 80 6.76 12.18 8.00
CA LYS A 80 7.52 12.65 9.16
C LYS A 80 9.03 12.73 8.88
N ALA A 81 9.59 11.77 8.17
CA ALA A 81 11.00 11.77 7.78
C ALA A 81 11.34 12.85 6.74
N ILE A 82 10.43 13.14 5.79
CA ILE A 82 10.62 14.18 4.75
C ILE A 82 10.24 15.59 5.25
N GLY A 83 9.50 15.70 6.37
CA GLY A 83 9.02 16.95 6.94
C GLY A 83 7.91 17.65 6.14
N ARG A 84 7.29 16.94 5.20
CA ARG A 84 6.22 17.43 4.33
C ARG A 84 5.40 16.26 3.78
N SER A 85 4.25 16.55 3.21
CA SER A 85 3.43 15.49 2.60
C SER A 85 4.14 14.82 1.43
N ILE A 86 4.00 13.51 1.31
CA ILE A 86 4.57 12.72 0.20
C ILE A 86 4.04 13.21 -1.15
N TYR A 87 2.80 13.71 -1.18
CA TYR A 87 2.17 14.25 -2.37
C TYR A 87 2.83 15.54 -2.89
N SER A 88 3.61 16.24 -2.04
CA SER A 88 4.36 17.43 -2.46
C SER A 88 5.65 17.11 -3.22
N VAL A 89 6.13 15.87 -3.14
CA VAL A 89 7.35 15.42 -3.84
C VAL A 89 7.05 14.54 -5.05
N LEU A 90 5.80 14.09 -5.21
CA LEU A 90 5.37 13.25 -6.32
C LEU A 90 4.81 14.09 -7.48
N PRO A 91 5.37 13.97 -8.69
CA PRO A 91 4.86 14.68 -9.86
C PRO A 91 3.52 14.09 -10.32
N GLY A 92 2.63 14.92 -10.86
CA GLY A 92 1.40 14.45 -11.50
C GLY A 92 0.29 13.98 -10.56
N VAL A 93 0.50 14.00 -9.24
CA VAL A 93 -0.50 13.52 -8.25
C VAL A 93 -1.79 14.33 -8.33
N MET A 94 -1.71 15.65 -8.49
CA MET A 94 -2.89 16.50 -8.52
C MET A 94 -3.68 16.27 -9.80
N GLU A 95 -2.99 16.22 -10.94
CA GLU A 95 -3.54 15.98 -12.27
C GLU A 95 -4.27 14.63 -12.31
N ASN A 96 -3.61 13.57 -11.84
CA ASN A 96 -4.16 12.21 -11.82
C ASN A 96 -5.30 12.02 -10.79
N THR A 97 -5.28 12.78 -9.70
CA THR A 97 -6.30 12.67 -8.66
C THR A 97 -7.57 13.41 -9.08
N PHE A 98 -7.43 14.66 -9.52
CA PHE A 98 -8.54 15.56 -9.82
C PHE A 98 -8.97 15.56 -11.29
N GLY A 99 -8.27 14.82 -12.16
CA GLY A 99 -8.58 14.78 -13.60
C GLY A 99 -8.30 16.11 -14.30
N LEU A 100 -7.28 16.84 -13.83
CA LEU A 100 -6.90 18.12 -14.41
C LEU A 100 -6.07 17.85 -15.67
N GLU A 101 -6.64 18.10 -16.84
CA GLU A 101 -5.85 18.24 -18.06
C GLU A 101 -5.01 19.51 -17.96
N LEU A 102 -3.68 19.37 -17.96
CA LEU A 102 -2.78 20.51 -18.16
C LEU A 102 -3.03 21.05 -19.57
N LYS A 103 -3.93 22.03 -19.68
CA LYS A 103 -4.05 22.85 -20.89
C LYS A 103 -2.71 23.58 -21.06
N THR A 104 -1.90 23.04 -21.98
CA THR A 104 -0.71 23.71 -22.50
C THR A 104 -1.15 24.67 -23.59
#